data_AF-A0A9J9FYK9-F1
#
_entry.id   AF-A0A9J9FYK9-F1
#
_cell.length_a   1.000
_cell.length_b   1.000
_cell.length_c   1.000
_cell.angle_alpha   90.00
_cell.angle_beta   90.00
_cell.angle_gamma   90.00
#
_symmetry.space_group_name_H-M   'P 1'
#
loop_
_entity.id
_entity.type
_entity.pdbx_description
1 polymer ?
#
loop_
_entity_poly.entity_id
_entity_poly.type
_entity_poly.pdbx_seq_one_letter_code
_entity_poly.pdbx_strand_id
1 'polypeptide(L)' 'MSSTPNTNTNDLIRHAIAAWGYLVRWGSRLTLAEFAAAIRRHSAHERAEALAAALESATGFVARDWRGFRANWQC' A
#
# COMPACT_ATOMS: atom_id res chain seq x y z
N MET A 1 -9.14 -23.87 10.49
CA MET A 1 -8.57 -23.33 9.25
C MET A 1 -7.60 -22.24 9.64
N SER A 2 -6.31 -22.54 9.65
CA SER A 2 -5.26 -21.60 10.08
C SER A 2 -5.01 -20.62 8.95
N SER A 3 -5.65 -19.45 8.99
CA SER A 3 -5.28 -18.35 8.11
C SER A 3 -3.85 -17.95 8.45
N THR A 4 -2.90 -18.34 7.62
CA THR A 4 -1.51 -17.87 7.70
C THR A 4 -1.53 -16.34 7.78
N PRO A 5 -0.88 -15.72 8.79
CA PRO A 5 -0.93 -14.27 8.99
C PRO A 5 -0.53 -13.49 7.73
N ASN A 6 0.34 -14.07 6.89
CA ASN A 6 0.83 -13.48 5.64
C ASN A 6 -0.24 -13.32 4.54
N THR A 7 -1.30 -14.14 4.54
CA THR A 7 -2.37 -14.03 3.54
C THR A 7 -3.19 -12.78 3.76
N ASN A 8 -3.51 -12.48 5.02
CA ASN A 8 -4.28 -11.29 5.39
C ASN A 8 -3.53 -9.99 5.06
N THR A 9 -2.22 -9.93 5.34
CA THR A 9 -1.39 -8.77 5.01
C THR A 9 -1.31 -8.51 3.50
N ASN A 10 -1.15 -9.56 2.69
CA ASN A 10 -1.13 -9.41 1.24
C ASN A 10 -2.44 -8.87 0.67
N ASP A 11 -3.59 -9.34 1.18
CA ASP A 11 -4.90 -8.87 0.75
C ASP A 11 -5.13 -7.42 1.16
N LEU A 12 -4.70 -7.03 2.37
CA LEU A 12 -4.72 -5.64 2.82
C LEU A 12 -3.86 -4.73 1.93
N ILE A 13 -2.64 -5.14 1.58
CA ILE A 13 -1.76 -4.36 0.70
C ILE A 13 -2.38 -4.22 -0.71
N ARG A 14 -2.93 -5.31 -1.26
CA ARG A 14 -3.66 -5.27 -2.55
C ARG A 14 -4.82 -4.29 -2.51
N HIS A 15 -5.62 -4.35 -1.44
CA HIS A 15 -6.75 -3.44 -1.26
C HIS A 15 -6.29 -1.99 -1.11
N ALA A 16 -5.21 -1.74 -0.36
CA ALA A 16 -4.64 -0.41 -0.21
C ALA A 16 -4.20 0.16 -1.56
N ILE A 17 -3.50 -0.64 -2.37
CA ILE A 17 -3.05 -0.26 -3.71
C ILE A 17 -4.25 0.04 -4.64
N ALA A 18 -5.29 -0.80 -4.62
CA ALA A 18 -6.47 -0.60 -5.46
C ALA A 18 -7.27 0.64 -5.06
N ALA A 19 -7.46 0.87 -3.76
CA ALA A 19 -8.24 1.99 -3.25
C ALA A 19 -7.47 3.32 -3.35
N TRP A 20 -6.17 3.33 -3.06
CA TRP A 20 -5.38 4.54 -2.86
C TRP A 20 -4.26 4.75 -3.88
N GLY A 21 -4.11 3.87 -4.88
CA GLY A 21 -3.06 3.98 -5.90
C GLY A 21 -3.11 5.28 -6.70
N TYR A 22 -4.25 6.00 -6.69
CA TYR A 22 -4.36 7.33 -7.26
C TYR A 22 -3.53 8.41 -6.54
N LEU A 23 -3.17 8.20 -5.26
CA LEU A 23 -2.31 9.10 -4.49
C LEU A 23 -0.86 9.11 -4.99
N VAL A 24 -0.43 8.09 -5.74
CA VAL A 24 0.90 8.03 -6.32
C VAL A 24 0.95 8.96 -7.54
N ARG A 25 1.75 10.04 -7.41
CA ARG A 25 1.92 11.05 -8.47
C ARG A 25 2.61 10.44 -9.69
N TRP A 26 2.26 10.95 -10.88
CA TRP A 26 2.90 10.55 -12.12
C TRP A 26 4.39 10.93 -12.12
N GLY A 27 5.25 10.03 -12.60
CA GLY A 27 6.71 10.14 -12.55
C GLY A 27 7.32 9.85 -11.17
N SER A 28 6.52 9.46 -10.17
CA SER A 28 7.00 9.24 -8.80
C SER A 28 7.05 7.76 -8.43
N ARG A 29 7.97 7.44 -7.53
CA ARG A 29 8.09 6.15 -6.85
C ARG A 29 8.10 6.41 -5.35
N LEU A 30 7.23 5.72 -4.63
CA LEU A 30 7.13 5.75 -3.17
C LEU A 30 7.46 4.37 -2.63
N THR A 31 8.17 4.32 -1.51
CA THR A 31 8.23 3.13 -0.66
C THR A 31 6.84 2.84 -0.06
N LEU A 32 6.61 1.62 0.43
CA LEU A 32 5.33 1.28 1.07
C LEU A 32 5.09 2.11 2.33
N ALA A 33 6.13 2.45 3.09
CA ALA A 33 6.04 3.33 4.26
C ALA A 33 5.64 4.76 3.87
N GLU A 34 6.22 5.33 2.81
CA GLU A 34 5.82 6.65 2.30
C GLU A 34 4.37 6.64 1.78
N PHE A 35 3.97 5.54 1.13
CA PHE A 35 2.59 5.37 0.67
C PHE A 35 1.61 5.24 1.84
N ALA A 36 1.96 4.49 2.89
CA ALA A 36 1.19 4.40 4.13
C ALA A 36 1.02 5.79 4.78
N ALA A 37 2.10 6.58 4.86
CA ALA A 37 2.02 7.95 5.35
C ALA A 37 1.12 8.84 4.47
N ALA A 38 1.13 8.65 3.15
CA ALA A 38 0.23 9.38 2.25
C ALA A 38 -1.25 9.00 2.49
N ILE A 39 -1.54 7.72 2.73
CA ILE A 39 -2.89 7.25 3.08
C ILE A 39 -3.36 7.89 4.40
N ARG A 40 -2.51 7.87 5.45
CA ARG A 40 -2.82 8.49 6.75
C ARG A 40 -3.08 10.00 6.66
N ARG A 41 -2.34 10.70 5.79
CA ARG A 41 -2.58 12.13 5.53
C ARG A 41 -3.90 12.40 4.82
N HIS A 42 -4.37 11.45 4.01
CA HIS A 42 -5.60 11.61 3.24
C HIS A 42 -6.85 11.17 4.02
N SER A 43 -6.72 10.20 4.91
CA SER A 43 -7.84 9.63 5.68
C SER A 43 -7.42 9.21 7.08
N ALA A 44 -8.19 9.65 8.07
CA ALA A 44 -8.02 9.28 9.48
C ALA A 44 -8.95 8.12 9.92
N HIS A 45 -9.58 7.40 8.97
CA HIS A 45 -10.43 6.27 9.30
C HIS A 45 -9.63 5.06 9.79
N GLU A 46 -10.17 4.32 10.75
CA GLU A 46 -9.53 3.10 11.30
C GLU A 46 -9.15 2.07 10.23
N ARG A 47 -9.96 1.94 9.18
CA ARG A 47 -9.64 1.06 8.03
C ARG A 47 -8.43 1.54 7.24
N ALA A 48 -8.24 2.85 7.11
CA ALA A 48 -7.07 3.42 6.44
C ALA A 48 -5.80 3.18 7.27
N GLU A 49 -5.91 3.23 8.61
CA GLU A 49 -4.82 2.85 9.51
C GLU A 49 -4.44 1.36 9.38
N ALA A 50 -5.42 0.46 9.37
CA ALA A 50 -5.15 -0.97 9.20
C ALA A 50 -4.39 -1.28 7.89
N LEU A 51 -4.74 -0.58 6.81
CA LEU A 51 -4.04 -0.68 5.52
C LEU A 51 -2.63 -0.08 5.58
N ALA A 52 -2.48 1.08 6.24
CA ALA A 52 -1.19 1.74 6.42
C ALA A 52 -0.22 0.87 7.24
N ALA A 53 -0.70 0.28 8.33
CA ALA A 53 0.08 -0.65 9.15
C ALA A 53 0.51 -1.90 8.36
N ALA A 54 -0.37 -2.46 7.52
CA ALA A 54 -0.02 -3.59 6.65
C ALA A 54 1.09 -3.20 5.65
N LEU A 55 1.00 -2.00 5.05
CA LEU A 55 2.03 -1.48 4.14
C LEU A 55 3.37 -1.26 4.84
N GLU A 56 3.37 -0.79 6.09
CA GLU A 56 4.60 -0.60 6.88
C GLU A 56 5.26 -1.91 7.30
N SER A 57 4.48 -2.98 7.47
CA SER A 57 5.01 -4.30 7.79
C SER A 57 5.70 -4.99 6.60
N ALA A 58 5.45 -4.50 5.38
CA ALA A 58 6.03 -5.04 4.16
C ALA A 58 7.14 -4.14 3.60
N THR A 59 8.02 -4.74 2.80
CA THR A 59 9.04 -4.00 2.05
C THR A 59 8.70 -3.96 0.58
N GLY A 60 8.96 -2.84 -0.10
CA GLY A 60 8.59 -2.70 -1.51
C GLY A 60 8.40 -1.26 -1.96
N PHE A 61 7.71 -1.11 -3.09
CA PHE A 61 7.41 0.19 -3.68
C PHE A 61 6.11 0.20 -4.48
N VAL A 62 5.54 1.39 -4.60
CA VAL A 62 4.51 1.74 -5.57
C VAL A 62 5.03 2.88 -6.45
N ALA A 63 4.80 2.80 -7.75
CA ALA A 63 5.28 3.78 -8.71
C ALA A 63 4.23 4.01 -9.79
N ARG A 64 4.17 5.24 -10.31
CA ARG A 64 3.36 5.58 -11.47
C ARG A 64 4.23 6.28 -12.48
N ASP A 65 4.45 5.66 -13.63
CA ASP A 65 5.24 6.21 -14.72
C ASP A 65 4.53 6.00 -16.07
N TRP A 66 5.23 6.29 -17.17
CA TRP A 66 4.69 6.15 -18.53
C TRP A 66 4.30 4.71 -18.90
N ARG A 67 4.84 3.70 -18.20
CA ARG A 67 4.46 2.28 -18.34
C ARG A 67 3.22 1.93 -17.53
N GLY A 68 2.68 2.89 -16.77
CA GLY A 68 1.49 2.75 -15.95
C GLY A 68 1.80 2.67 -14.46
N PHE A 69 0.83 2.16 -13.72
CA PHE A 69 0.95 1.94 -12.28
C PHE A 69 1.64 0.60 -12.01
N ARG A 70 2.67 0.61 -11.17
CA ARG A 70 3.42 -0.57 -10.76
C ARG A 70 3.49 -0.63 -9.25
N ALA A 71 3.29 -1.81 -8.70
CA ALA A 71 3.49 -2.08 -7.29
C ALA A 71 4.26 -3.39 -7.14
N ASN A 72 5.19 -3.41 -6.19
CA ASN A 72 5.92 -4.60 -5.80
C ASN A 72 6.06 -4.59 -4.29
N TRP A 73 5.82 -5.72 -3.64
CA TRP A 73 5.97 -5.85 -2.21
C TRP A 73 6.38 -7.27 -1.84
N GLN A 74 7.02 -7.39 -0.68
CA GLN A 74 7.41 -8.63 -0.05
C GLN A 74 6.98 -8.56 1.42
N CYS A 75 6.17 -9.53 1.81
CA CYS A 75 5.73 -9.77 3.18
C CYS A 75 6.60 -10.85 3.83
#